data_AF-A0A7J7D0J5-F1
#
_entry.id   AF-A0A7J7D0J5-F1
#
_cell.length_a   1.000
_cell.length_b   1.000
_cell.length_c   1.000
_cell.angle_alpha   90.00
_cell.angle_beta   90.00
_cell.angle_gamma   90.00
#
_symmetry.space_group_name_H-M   'P 1'
#
loop_
_entity.id
_entity.type
_entity.pdbx_description
1 polymer ?
#
loop_
_entity_poly.entity_id
_entity_poly.type
_entity_poly.pdbx_seq_one_letter_code
_entity_poly.pdbx_strand_id
1 'polypeptide(L)'
;MRNKAIVFVCLFVAEFLLGVAVAADESPKLGSVIGIDLGTTYSCVGVYKNGQVEIIVNDQGNRITPSWVAFTDEERLIGEAAKNQAAFNPDRTIFDVKRLIGRKFDDPEVQKDIKYLPYKVVNKGGKPYIQVKVKGETKVFSPEEISAMILGKMKETAESYLGKKIKSAVVTVPGFEGERSLTKDCRELGRFDLSGIPPAPSK
;
A
#
# COMPACT_ATOMS: atom_id res chain seq x y z
N MET A 1 -31.31 -34.27 53.01
CA MET A 1 -31.71 -33.57 51.76
C MET A 1 -30.94 -32.26 51.52
N ARG A 2 -30.46 -31.55 52.55
CA ARG A 2 -29.77 -30.25 52.43
C ARG A 2 -28.42 -30.28 51.67
N ASN A 3 -27.64 -31.35 51.77
CA ASN A 3 -26.32 -31.45 51.10
C ASN A 3 -26.40 -31.70 49.59
N LYS A 4 -27.47 -32.36 49.10
CA LYS A 4 -27.61 -32.64 47.66
C LYS A 4 -27.93 -31.38 46.85
N ALA A 5 -28.68 -30.45 47.43
CA ALA A 5 -29.00 -29.17 46.81
C ALA A 5 -27.76 -28.26 46.67
N ILE A 6 -26.88 -28.25 47.68
CA ILE A 6 -25.64 -27.46 47.64
C ILE A 6 -24.69 -27.97 46.56
N VAL A 7 -24.55 -29.30 46.42
CA VAL A 7 -23.70 -29.90 45.38
C VAL A 7 -24.23 -29.59 43.97
N PHE A 8 -25.56 -29.63 43.78
CA PHE A 8 -26.18 -29.27 42.50
C PHE A 8 -26.00 -27.79 42.15
N VAL A 9 -26.15 -26.89 43.13
CA VAL A 9 -25.94 -25.45 42.92
C VAL A 9 -24.45 -25.17 42.61
N CYS A 10 -23.51 -25.82 43.29
CA CYS A 10 -22.09 -25.68 42.99
C CYS A 10 -21.71 -26.20 41.60
N LEU A 11 -22.31 -27.32 41.15
CA LEU A 11 -22.11 -27.85 39.79
C LEU A 11 -22.69 -26.92 38.72
N PHE A 12 -23.90 -26.38 38.94
CA PHE A 12 -24.52 -25.43 38.02
C PHE A 12 -23.74 -24.11 37.94
N VAL A 13 -23.22 -23.61 39.06
CA VAL A 13 -22.39 -22.40 39.11
C VAL A 13 -21.04 -22.65 38.43
N ALA A 14 -20.44 -23.84 38.58
CA ALA A 14 -19.20 -24.20 37.90
C ALA A 14 -19.39 -24.33 36.38
N GLU A 15 -20.49 -24.93 35.92
CA GLU A 15 -20.83 -25.02 34.49
C GLU A 15 -21.16 -23.64 33.90
N PHE A 16 -21.83 -22.77 34.66
CA PHE A 16 -22.11 -21.40 34.24
C PHE A 16 -20.82 -20.55 34.18
N LEU A 17 -19.91 -20.71 35.15
CA LEU A 17 -18.60 -20.04 35.15
C LEU A 17 -17.70 -20.54 34.01
N LEU A 18 -17.73 -21.84 33.68
CA LEU A 18 -17.04 -22.36 32.49
C LEU A 18 -17.65 -21.82 31.20
N GLY A 19 -18.98 -21.73 31.11
CA GLY A 19 -19.68 -21.20 29.94
C GLY A 19 -19.38 -19.72 29.66
N VAL A 20 -19.21 -18.90 30.70
CA VAL A 20 -18.82 -17.49 30.57
C VAL A 20 -17.34 -17.34 30.16
N ALA A 21 -16.47 -18.25 30.58
CA ALA A 21 -15.05 -18.23 30.19
C ALA A 21 -14.81 -18.51 28.70
N VAL A 22 -15.75 -19.18 28.01
CA VAL A 22 -15.64 -19.53 26.58
C VAL A 22 -16.15 -18.40 25.66
N ALA A 23 -16.76 -17.34 26.19
CA ALA A 23 -17.12 -16.15 25.41
C ALA A 23 -15.96 -15.14 25.28
N ALA A 24 -14.73 -15.65 25.14
CA ALA A 24 -13.56 -14.82 24.86
C ALA A 24 -13.53 -14.51 23.36
N ASP A 25 -14.02 -13.31 23.02
CA ASP A 25 -13.90 -12.57 21.76
C ASP A 25 -12.98 -13.22 20.69
N GLU A 26 -13.54 -14.09 19.84
CA GLU A 26 -12.92 -14.57 18.60
C GLU A 26 -13.02 -13.52 17.49
N SER A 27 -12.82 -12.23 17.81
CA SER A 27 -12.50 -11.28 16.77
C SER A 27 -11.12 -11.64 16.21
N PRO A 28 -10.97 -11.85 14.88
CA PRO A 28 -9.66 -12.12 14.30
C PRO A 28 -8.78 -10.95 14.69
N LYS A 29 -7.75 -11.18 15.52
CA LYS A 29 -6.77 -10.17 15.87
C LYS A 29 -6.15 -9.69 14.56
N LEU A 30 -6.64 -8.56 14.04
CA LEU A 30 -5.97 -7.88 12.95
C LEU A 30 -4.55 -7.68 13.45
N GLY A 31 -3.58 -8.26 12.74
CA GLY A 31 -2.18 -7.96 12.99
C GLY A 31 -1.93 -6.46 12.87
N SER A 32 -0.71 -5.99 13.12
CA SER A 32 -0.41 -4.57 12.94
C SER A 32 -0.83 -4.09 11.55
N VAL A 33 -1.78 -3.16 11.53
CA VAL A 33 -2.26 -2.48 10.33
C VAL A 33 -1.44 -1.21 10.16
N ILE A 34 -1.01 -0.96 8.93
CA ILE A 34 -0.33 0.28 8.56
C ILE A 34 -1.27 1.14 7.70
N GLY A 35 -1.16 2.46 7.86
CA GLY A 35 -1.76 3.43 6.96
C GLY A 35 -0.70 3.90 5.97
N ILE A 36 -1.02 3.90 4.67
CA ILE A 36 -0.12 4.38 3.63
C ILE A 36 -0.83 5.51 2.88
N ASP A 37 -0.20 6.67 2.82
CA ASP A 37 -0.58 7.70 1.87
C ASP A 37 0.25 7.55 0.60
N LEU A 38 -0.40 7.10 -0.48
CA LEU A 38 0.23 6.96 -1.78
C LEU A 38 0.08 8.29 -2.54
N GLY A 39 0.93 9.28 -2.27
CA GLY A 39 0.87 10.56 -2.96
C GLY A 39 1.52 10.54 -4.34
N THR A 40 1.21 11.57 -5.16
CA THR A 40 1.75 11.69 -6.52
C THR A 40 3.27 11.87 -6.52
N THR A 41 3.78 12.74 -5.65
CA THR A 41 5.22 13.08 -5.58
C THR A 41 5.93 12.38 -4.44
N TYR A 42 5.26 12.25 -3.30
CA TYR A 42 5.78 11.60 -2.10
C TYR A 42 4.71 10.70 -1.50
N SER A 43 5.15 9.61 -0.89
CA SER A 43 4.33 8.70 -0.11
C SER A 43 4.78 8.71 1.35
N CYS A 44 3.88 8.37 2.26
CA CYS A 44 4.21 8.19 3.68
C CYS A 44 3.57 6.91 4.21
N VAL A 45 4.14 6.38 5.29
CA VAL A 45 3.60 5.22 5.99
C VAL A 45 3.58 5.49 7.49
N GLY A 46 2.45 5.16 8.11
CA GLY A 46 2.22 5.30 9.54
C GLY A 46 1.65 4.02 10.14
N VAL A 47 1.79 3.90 11.46
CA VAL A 47 1.22 2.82 12.25
C VAL A 47 0.48 3.40 13.45
N TYR A 48 -0.66 2.81 13.80
CA TYR A 48 -1.33 3.12 15.06
C TYR A 48 -0.78 2.21 16.16
N LYS A 49 -0.12 2.78 17.16
CA LYS A 49 0.53 2.07 18.26
C LYS A 49 0.41 2.88 19.53
N ASN A 50 0.17 2.22 20.67
CA ASN A 50 0.10 2.87 21.99
C ASN A 50 -0.90 4.04 22.06
N GLY A 51 -2.03 3.93 21.36
CA GLY A 51 -3.06 4.97 21.35
C GLY A 51 -2.79 6.16 20.43
N GLN A 52 -1.65 6.19 19.74
CA GLN A 52 -1.24 7.29 18.86
C GLN A 52 -0.85 6.81 17.46
N VAL A 53 -0.96 7.72 16.48
CA VAL A 53 -0.42 7.50 15.13
C VAL A 53 1.05 7.89 15.13
N GLU A 54 1.91 6.98 14.71
CA GLU A 54 3.35 7.22 14.52
C GLU A 54 3.68 7.15 13.02
N ILE A 55 4.26 8.23 12.49
CA ILE A 55 4.78 8.24 11.11
C ILE A 55 6.17 7.63 11.11
N ILE A 56 6.37 6.61 10.29
CA ILE A 56 7.58 5.81 10.25
C ILE A 56 8.63 6.54 9.41
N VAL A 57 9.86 6.60 9.91
CA VAL A 57 11.01 7.10 9.15
C VAL A 57 11.54 6.01 8.21
N ASN A 58 11.88 6.39 6.98
CA ASN A 58 12.54 5.48 6.05
C ASN A 58 14.02 5.25 6.41
N ASP A 59 14.70 4.44 5.61
CA ASP A 59 16.12 4.11 5.75
C ASP A 59 17.07 5.30 5.59
N GLN A 60 16.59 6.44 5.09
CA GLN A 60 17.31 7.71 5.00
C GLN A 60 16.96 8.68 6.15
N GLY A 61 16.10 8.27 7.09
CA GLY A 61 15.64 9.11 8.21
C GLY A 61 14.51 10.08 7.87
N ASN A 62 13.90 9.98 6.69
CA ASN A 62 12.81 10.86 6.24
C ASN A 62 11.44 10.27 6.58
N ARG A 63 10.47 11.12 6.91
CA ARG A 63 9.06 10.73 7.15
C ARG A 63 8.21 10.61 5.88
N ILE A 64 8.76 11.05 4.75
CA ILE A 64 8.15 10.95 3.42
C ILE A 64 9.19 10.36 2.47
N THR A 65 8.73 9.52 1.54
CA THR A 65 9.57 8.86 0.55
C THR A 65 9.11 9.28 -0.84
N PRO A 66 9.99 9.70 -1.76
CA PRO A 66 9.58 10.03 -3.12
C PRO A 66 8.80 8.88 -3.78
N SER A 67 7.71 9.19 -4.47
CA SER A 67 6.93 8.25 -5.30
C SER A 67 7.62 7.99 -6.64
N TRP A 68 8.88 7.54 -6.58
CA TRP A 68 9.78 7.39 -7.72
C TRP A 68 10.27 5.95 -7.81
N VAL A 69 10.31 5.41 -9.03
CA VAL A 69 10.85 4.07 -9.33
C VAL A 69 11.84 4.19 -10.47
N ALA A 70 13.07 3.71 -10.30
CA ALA A 70 14.04 3.65 -11.37
C ALA A 70 14.46 2.22 -11.66
N PHE A 71 14.64 1.90 -12.93
CA PHE A 71 15.20 0.63 -13.36
C PHE A 71 16.62 0.84 -13.83
N THR A 72 17.57 0.16 -13.20
CA THR A 72 18.97 0.08 -13.64
C THR A 72 19.23 -1.29 -14.28
N ASP A 73 20.45 -1.52 -14.73
CA ASP A 73 20.83 -2.82 -15.28
C ASP A 73 21.05 -3.88 -14.20
N GLU A 74 21.26 -3.44 -12.97
CA GLU A 74 21.51 -4.31 -11.82
C GLU A 74 20.22 -4.57 -11.05
N GLU A 75 19.50 -3.49 -10.71
CA GLU A 75 18.42 -3.51 -9.75
C GLU A 75 17.29 -2.52 -10.05
N ARG A 76 16.28 -2.54 -9.18
CA ARG A 76 15.19 -1.57 -9.18
C ARG A 76 15.34 -0.69 -7.94
N LEU A 77 15.48 0.60 -8.15
CA LEU A 77 15.56 1.61 -7.10
C LEU A 77 14.18 2.21 -6.86
N ILE A 78 13.88 2.55 -5.61
CA ILE A 78 12.60 3.17 -5.21
C ILE A 78 12.89 4.27 -4.20
N GLY A 79 12.13 5.37 -4.24
CA GLY A 79 12.28 6.48 -3.30
C GLY A 79 13.44 7.41 -3.65
N GLU A 80 14.19 7.84 -2.64
CA GLU A 80 15.32 8.75 -2.76
C GLU A 80 16.39 8.20 -3.72
N ALA A 81 16.69 6.90 -3.65
CA ALA A 81 17.65 6.27 -4.55
C ALA A 81 17.25 6.43 -6.03
N ALA A 82 15.96 6.27 -6.36
CA ALA A 82 15.46 6.52 -7.71
C ALA A 82 15.50 8.01 -8.09
N LYS A 83 15.09 8.90 -7.17
CA LYS A 83 15.08 10.35 -7.40
C LYS A 83 16.49 10.91 -7.64
N ASN A 84 17.48 10.48 -6.87
CA ASN A 84 18.84 11.04 -6.89
C ASN A 84 19.57 10.78 -8.21
N GLN A 85 19.27 9.65 -8.88
CA GLN A 85 19.90 9.30 -10.16
C GLN A 85 19.11 9.76 -11.40
N ALA A 86 17.97 10.44 -11.22
CA ALA A 86 17.06 10.80 -12.31
C ALA A 86 17.71 11.63 -13.43
N ALA A 87 18.67 12.49 -13.08
CA ALA A 87 19.39 13.31 -14.06
C ALA A 87 20.28 12.49 -15.01
N PHE A 88 20.75 11.32 -14.57
CA PHE A 88 21.66 10.44 -15.33
C PHE A 88 20.94 9.28 -16.03
N ASN A 89 19.70 8.98 -15.63
CA ASN A 89 18.90 7.87 -16.17
C ASN A 89 17.42 8.28 -16.35
N PRO A 90 17.13 9.37 -17.08
CA PRO A 90 15.80 10.00 -17.05
C PRO A 90 14.72 9.13 -17.71
N ASP A 91 15.05 8.38 -18.77
CA ASP A 91 14.10 7.56 -19.52
C ASP A 91 13.68 6.27 -18.79
N ARG A 92 14.43 5.88 -17.76
CA ARG A 92 14.15 4.71 -16.90
C ARG A 92 13.82 5.09 -15.47
N THR A 93 13.55 6.36 -15.21
CA THR A 93 13.15 6.89 -13.91
C THR A 93 11.73 7.42 -13.94
N ILE A 94 10.83 6.71 -13.28
CA ILE A 94 9.38 6.90 -13.36
C ILE A 94 8.92 7.62 -12.10
N PHE A 95 8.18 8.71 -12.30
CA PHE A 95 7.54 9.54 -11.28
C PHE A 95 6.22 10.06 -11.82
N ASP A 96 5.39 10.66 -10.96
CA ASP A 96 4.06 11.18 -11.33
C ASP A 96 3.11 10.12 -11.92
N VAL A 97 3.40 8.83 -11.71
CA VAL A 97 2.64 7.71 -12.28
C VAL A 97 1.16 7.73 -11.88
N LYS A 98 0.86 8.33 -10.71
CA LYS A 98 -0.50 8.51 -10.23
C LYS A 98 -1.36 9.34 -11.16
N ARG A 99 -0.77 10.25 -11.94
CA ARG A 99 -1.48 11.03 -12.96
C ARG A 99 -2.05 10.15 -14.07
N LEU A 100 -1.53 8.94 -14.26
CA LEU A 100 -1.92 8.01 -15.31
C LEU A 100 -2.94 6.95 -14.84
N ILE A 101 -3.08 6.74 -13.53
CA ILE A 101 -3.94 5.69 -12.96
C ILE A 101 -5.41 5.96 -13.34
N GLY A 102 -6.10 4.92 -13.82
CA GLY A 102 -7.52 4.99 -14.15
C GLY A 102 -7.91 5.84 -15.34
N ARG A 103 -6.94 6.43 -16.04
CA ARG A 103 -7.19 7.23 -17.23
C ARG A 103 -7.13 6.40 -18.50
N LYS A 104 -7.74 6.94 -19.56
CA LYS A 104 -7.56 6.43 -20.91
C LYS A 104 -6.30 7.06 -21.52
N PHE A 105 -5.67 6.34 -22.44
CA PHE A 105 -4.46 6.83 -23.10
C PHE A 105 -4.72 8.14 -23.85
N ASP A 106 -5.89 8.29 -24.47
CA ASP A 106 -6.31 9.43 -25.27
C ASP A 106 -6.87 10.61 -24.47
N ASP A 107 -6.90 10.53 -23.13
CA ASP A 107 -7.30 11.65 -22.26
C ASP A 107 -6.41 12.88 -22.53
N PRO A 108 -6.98 14.07 -22.79
CA PRO A 108 -6.22 15.29 -23.05
C PRO A 108 -5.19 15.63 -21.96
N GLU A 109 -5.48 15.33 -20.68
CA GLU A 109 -4.54 15.54 -19.59
C GLU A 109 -3.37 14.55 -19.66
N VAL A 110 -3.64 13.27 -19.98
CA VAL A 110 -2.57 12.27 -20.20
C VAL A 110 -1.69 12.67 -21.38
N GLN A 111 -2.29 13.06 -22.50
CA GLN A 111 -1.56 13.50 -23.70
C GLN A 111 -0.73 14.77 -23.44
N LYS A 112 -1.20 15.66 -22.56
CA LYS A 112 -0.42 16.82 -22.11
C LYS A 112 0.76 16.39 -21.24
N ASP A 113 0.53 15.53 -20.25
CA ASP A 113 1.56 15.06 -19.33
C ASP A 113 2.67 14.31 -20.06
N ILE A 114 2.34 13.42 -21.01
CA ILE A 114 3.30 12.66 -21.82
C ILE A 114 4.35 13.54 -22.51
N LYS A 115 4.02 14.79 -22.86
CA LYS A 115 4.97 15.71 -23.50
C LYS A 115 6.09 16.18 -22.58
N TYR A 116 5.88 16.08 -21.27
CA TYR A 116 6.83 16.55 -20.25
C TYR A 116 7.49 15.40 -19.48
N LEU A 117 7.00 14.17 -19.65
CA LEU A 117 7.59 12.99 -19.01
C LEU A 117 8.85 12.54 -19.78
N PRO A 118 9.96 12.25 -19.08
CA PRO A 118 11.19 11.80 -19.73
C PRO A 118 11.15 10.33 -20.17
N TYR A 119 10.19 9.56 -19.65
CA TYR A 119 10.01 8.15 -19.95
C TYR A 119 8.86 7.94 -20.93
N LYS A 120 8.88 6.79 -21.63
CA LYS A 120 7.92 6.49 -22.68
C LYS A 120 6.60 5.96 -22.11
N VAL A 121 5.49 6.58 -22.49
CA VAL A 121 4.14 6.05 -22.25
C VAL A 121 3.55 5.53 -23.56
N VAL A 122 2.97 4.34 -23.54
CA VAL A 122 2.41 3.65 -24.71
C VAL A 122 0.94 3.30 -24.49
N ASN A 123 0.20 3.22 -25.59
CA ASN A 123 -1.18 2.75 -25.58
C ASN A 123 -1.22 1.22 -25.59
N LYS A 124 -1.83 0.62 -24.57
CA LYS A 124 -2.13 -0.82 -24.56
C LYS A 124 -3.60 -0.99 -24.23
N GLY A 125 -4.40 -1.34 -25.24
CA GLY A 125 -5.85 -1.56 -25.07
C GLY A 125 -6.61 -0.31 -24.62
N GLY A 126 -6.22 0.88 -25.07
CA GLY A 126 -6.85 2.15 -24.71
C GLY A 126 -6.39 2.74 -23.38
N LYS A 127 -5.45 2.09 -22.68
CA LYS A 127 -4.92 2.54 -21.39
C LYS A 127 -3.44 2.94 -21.50
N PRO A 128 -2.97 3.91 -20.69
CA PRO A 128 -1.57 4.29 -20.65
C PRO A 128 -0.75 3.26 -19.90
N TYR A 129 0.37 2.84 -20.49
CA TYR A 129 1.38 1.97 -19.88
C TYR A 129 2.76 2.59 -20.03
N ILE A 130 3.65 2.33 -19.06
CA ILE A 130 5.01 2.81 -19.05
C ILE A 130 5.90 1.77 -19.74
N GLN A 131 6.55 2.15 -20.84
CA GLN A 131 7.54 1.32 -21.53
C GLN A 131 8.94 1.73 -21.05
N VAL A 132 9.69 0.79 -20.48
CA VAL A 132 11.03 1.03 -19.93
C VAL A 132 11.96 -0.15 -20.21
N LYS A 133 13.26 0.12 -20.37
CA LYS A 133 14.28 -0.94 -20.45
C LYS A 133 14.63 -1.44 -19.06
N VAL A 134 14.61 -2.76 -18.88
CA VAL A 134 14.99 -3.45 -17.65
C VAL A 134 15.97 -4.55 -18.03
N LYS A 135 17.23 -4.42 -17.63
CA LYS A 135 18.30 -5.40 -17.94
C LYS A 135 18.41 -5.71 -19.44
N GLY A 136 18.37 -4.67 -20.27
CA GLY A 136 18.41 -4.79 -21.74
C GLY A 136 17.09 -5.16 -22.42
N GLU A 137 16.09 -5.64 -21.67
CA GLU A 137 14.78 -6.00 -22.22
C GLU A 137 13.78 -4.85 -22.15
N THR A 138 12.97 -4.68 -23.19
CA THR A 138 11.86 -3.72 -23.16
C THR A 138 10.69 -4.32 -22.39
N LYS A 139 10.31 -3.70 -21.27
CA LYS A 139 9.14 -4.08 -20.47
C LYS A 139 8.09 -2.98 -20.48
N VAL A 140 6.84 -3.39 -20.27
CA VAL A 140 5.68 -2.51 -20.28
C VAL A 140 4.92 -2.74 -18.97
N PHE A 141 4.88 -1.71 -18.12
CA PHE A 141 4.23 -1.73 -16.82
C PHE A 141 2.99 -0.85 -16.83
N SER A 142 1.94 -1.31 -16.19
CA SER A 142 0.78 -0.49 -15.87
C SER A 142 1.14 0.55 -14.79
N PRO A 143 0.42 1.69 -14.72
CA PRO A 143 0.56 2.65 -13.62
C PRO A 143 0.38 2.01 -12.24
N GLU A 144 -0.50 1.01 -12.15
CA GLU A 144 -0.78 0.21 -10.96
C GLU A 144 0.43 -0.65 -10.55
N GLU A 145 1.13 -1.28 -11.49
CA GLU A 145 2.36 -2.04 -11.20
C GLU A 145 3.47 -1.16 -10.64
N ILE A 146 3.67 0.04 -11.18
CA ILE A 146 4.66 1.00 -10.64
C ILE A 146 4.25 1.46 -9.24
N SER A 147 2.96 1.75 -9.04
CA SER A 147 2.42 2.13 -7.73
C SER A 147 2.58 1.02 -6.70
N ALA A 148 2.40 -0.24 -7.11
CA ALA A 148 2.62 -1.40 -6.25
C ALA A 148 4.08 -1.54 -5.79
N MET A 149 5.05 -1.15 -6.62
CA MET A 149 6.46 -1.09 -6.21
C MET A 149 6.67 -0.05 -5.09
N ILE A 150 6.05 1.13 -5.20
CA ILE A 150 6.10 2.17 -4.17
C ILE A 150 5.44 1.67 -2.87
N LEU A 151 4.27 1.03 -2.95
CA LEU A 151 3.62 0.41 -1.81
C LEU A 151 4.50 -0.68 -1.16
N GLY A 152 5.20 -1.47 -1.97
CA GLY A 152 6.19 -2.44 -1.51
C GLY A 152 7.27 -1.80 -0.65
N LYS A 153 7.84 -0.67 -1.09
CA LYS A 153 8.81 0.10 -0.29
C LYS A 153 8.21 0.59 1.02
N MET A 154 6.97 1.09 1.02
CA MET A 154 6.29 1.54 2.24
C MET A 154 6.11 0.41 3.26
N LYS A 155 5.82 -0.80 2.78
CA LYS A 155 5.81 -1.99 3.64
C LYS A 155 7.17 -2.37 4.16
N GLU A 156 8.18 -2.41 3.32
CA GLU A 156 9.54 -2.73 3.76
C GLU A 156 9.99 -1.76 4.87
N THR A 157 9.69 -0.47 4.72
CA THR A 157 9.91 0.54 5.76
C THR A 157 9.17 0.21 7.05
N ALA A 158 7.88 -0.12 6.97
CA ALA A 158 7.09 -0.47 8.15
C ALA A 158 7.51 -1.80 8.81
N GLU A 159 7.84 -2.81 8.02
CA GLU A 159 8.33 -4.11 8.50
C GLU A 159 9.67 -3.97 9.21
N SER A 160 10.57 -3.14 8.68
CA SER A 160 11.86 -2.84 9.29
C SER A 160 11.68 -2.12 10.63
N TYR A 161 10.76 -1.15 10.69
CA TYR A 161 10.46 -0.42 11.92
C TYR A 161 9.79 -1.29 13.00
N LEU A 162 8.85 -2.15 12.61
CA LEU A 162 8.07 -2.98 13.52
C LEU A 162 8.75 -4.32 13.87
N GLY A 163 9.81 -4.70 13.16
CA GLY A 163 10.53 -5.97 13.35
C GLY A 163 9.70 -7.21 12.99
N LYS A 164 8.65 -7.06 12.18
CA LYS A 164 7.73 -8.15 11.82
C LYS A 164 7.07 -7.94 10.47
N LYS A 165 6.56 -9.02 9.88
CA LYS A 165 5.84 -8.99 8.61
C LYS A 165 4.47 -8.32 8.73
N ILE A 166 4.14 -7.47 7.76
CA ILE A 166 2.86 -6.77 7.68
C ILE A 166 2.01 -7.39 6.59
N LYS A 167 0.77 -7.76 6.95
CA LYS A 167 -0.18 -8.40 6.04
C LYS A 167 -1.29 -7.46 5.58
N SER A 168 -1.67 -6.48 6.41
CA SER A 168 -2.82 -5.62 6.16
C SER A 168 -2.40 -4.15 6.14
N ALA A 169 -2.92 -3.42 5.15
CA ALA A 169 -2.65 -2.00 4.99
C ALA A 169 -3.92 -1.26 4.54
N VAL A 170 -4.10 -0.04 5.03
CA VAL A 170 -5.08 0.92 4.52
C VAL A 170 -4.32 1.91 3.63
N VAL A 171 -4.74 2.06 2.37
CA VAL A 171 -4.09 2.97 1.41
C VAL A 171 -5.04 4.12 1.12
N THR A 172 -4.59 5.36 1.30
CA THR A 172 -5.34 6.56 0.92
C THR A 172 -5.07 6.93 -0.54
N VAL A 173 -6.16 7.26 -1.23
CA VAL A 173 -6.15 7.69 -2.63
C VAL A 173 -7.07 8.91 -2.73
N PRO A 174 -6.55 10.12 -3.01
CA PRO A 174 -7.38 11.29 -3.19
C PRO A 174 -8.06 11.26 -4.58
N GLY A 175 -9.38 11.10 -4.58
CA GLY A 175 -10.23 12.09 -5.27
C GLY A 175 -10.69 11.88 -6.71
N PHE A 176 -10.53 10.71 -7.36
CA PHE A 176 -11.22 10.44 -8.64
C PHE A 176 -11.91 9.07 -8.67
N GLU A 177 -13.13 9.02 -9.26
CA GLU A 177 -13.85 7.76 -9.48
C GLU A 177 -13.03 6.82 -10.38
N GLY A 178 -12.81 5.58 -9.94
CA GLY A 178 -12.02 4.56 -10.65
C GLY A 178 -10.64 4.27 -10.05
N GLU A 179 -9.98 5.24 -9.41
CA GLU A 179 -8.66 5.01 -8.80
C GLU A 179 -8.71 4.00 -7.65
N ARG A 180 -9.85 3.89 -6.95
CA ARG A 180 -9.99 2.95 -5.82
C ARG A 180 -9.98 1.50 -6.23
N SER A 181 -10.71 1.11 -7.28
CA SER A 181 -10.69 -0.26 -7.80
C SER A 181 -9.31 -0.61 -8.33
N LEU A 182 -8.63 0.35 -8.97
CA LEU A 182 -7.31 0.11 -9.55
C LEU A 182 -6.19 0.09 -8.50
N THR A 183 -6.34 0.87 -7.42
CA THR A 183 -5.47 0.75 -6.24
C THR A 183 -5.72 -0.57 -5.50
N LYS A 184 -6.94 -1.14 -5.56
CA LYS A 184 -7.16 -2.52 -5.10
C LYS A 184 -6.41 -3.53 -5.94
N ASP A 185 -6.21 -3.32 -7.24
CA ASP A 185 -5.43 -4.26 -8.06
C ASP A 185 -3.93 -4.28 -7.67
N CYS A 186 -3.43 -3.21 -7.04
CA CYS A 186 -2.10 -3.22 -6.40
C CYS A 186 -1.99 -4.23 -5.24
N ARG A 187 -3.11 -4.78 -4.72
CA ARG A 187 -3.18 -5.82 -3.68
C ARG A 187 -2.39 -7.06 -4.08
N GLU A 188 -2.62 -7.56 -5.30
CA GLU A 188 -2.01 -8.79 -5.80
C GLU A 188 -0.51 -8.61 -6.06
N LEU A 189 -0.13 -7.41 -6.52
CA LEU A 189 1.24 -7.08 -6.90
C LEU A 189 2.12 -6.68 -5.70
N GLY A 190 1.55 -6.11 -4.65
CA GLY A 190 2.25 -5.70 -3.42
C GLY A 190 2.29 -6.76 -2.29
N ARG A 191 1.62 -7.91 -2.45
CA ARG A 191 1.40 -8.94 -1.40
C ARG A 191 0.79 -8.35 -0.12
N PHE A 192 -0.29 -7.60 -0.24
CA PHE A 192 -1.07 -7.11 0.91
C PHE A 192 -2.51 -7.64 0.85
N ASP A 193 -3.16 -7.70 2.01
CA ASP A 193 -4.62 -7.61 2.10
C ASP A 193 -5.00 -6.12 2.19
N LEU A 194 -5.49 -5.56 1.08
CA LEU A 194 -6.05 -4.22 1.05
C LEU A 194 -7.51 -4.28 1.52
N SER A 195 -7.70 -4.19 2.84
CA SER A 195 -9.01 -4.07 3.49
C SER A 195 -9.29 -2.61 3.85
N GLY A 196 -10.51 -2.13 3.59
CA GLY A 196 -10.98 -0.86 4.16
C GLY A 196 -10.46 0.42 3.50
N ILE A 197 -10.36 0.48 2.17
CA ILE A 197 -10.16 1.77 1.46
C ILE A 197 -11.39 2.66 1.75
N PRO A 198 -11.26 3.72 2.56
CA PRO A 198 -12.41 4.54 2.93
C PRO A 198 -12.90 5.33 1.70
N PRO A 199 -14.19 5.68 1.67
CA PRO A 199 -14.65 6.61 0.66
C PRO A 199 -13.92 7.95 0.77
N ALA A 200 -13.41 8.44 -0.35
CA ALA A 200 -12.94 9.80 -0.52
C ALA A 200 -13.98 10.75 0.10
N PRO A 201 -13.54 11.71 0.93
CA PRO A 201 -14.46 12.65 1.55
C PRO A 201 -15.19 13.42 0.45
N SER A 202 -16.52 13.42 0.50
CA SER A 202 -17.34 14.29 -0.32
C SER A 202 -17.02 15.74 0.05
N LYS A 203 -16.70 16.57 -0.94
CA LYS A 203 -16.64 18.03 -0.78
C LYS A 203 -18.02 18.58 -0.43
#